data_AF-A0A497NX69-F1
#
_entry.id   AF-A0A497NX69-F1
#
_cell.length_a   1.000
_cell.length_b   1.000
_cell.length_c   1.000
_cell.angle_alpha   90.00
_cell.angle_beta   90.00
_cell.angle_gamma   90.00
#
_symmetry.space_group_name_H-M   'P 1'
#
loop_
_entity.id
_entity.type
_entity.pdbx_description
1 polymer ?
#
loop_
_entity_poly.entity_id
_entity_poly.type
_entity_poly.pdbx_seq_one_letter_code
_entity_poly.pdbx_strand_id
1 'polypeptide(L)'
;MANIDDEIIKALIRPDNYRDIGKDAPIKGLIRLKIIDYDTEVDVGRNRTADILLTIQRESKQRKVVIEVENDRKFDVGEILRKIKRQRHYPTIVIIPKEYESHAYRFQKSGIPVWYWKATCKWLCRSCDKITTSTSSLTPIRCDNCKKGGNCLRFVGAAVEFEEDKNNPSIPFEEFEIDIETGKVP
;
A
#
# COMPACT_ATOMS: atom_id res chain seq x y z
N MET A 1 4.46 0.34 17.54
CA MET A 1 3.13 0.75 18.06
C MET A 1 2.18 0.65 16.88
N ALA A 2 1.06 -0.09 16.97
CA ALA A 2 0.21 -0.31 15.80
C ALA A 2 -0.24 1.03 15.20
N ASN A 3 0.02 1.22 13.90
CA ASN A 3 -0.42 2.34 13.10
C ASN A 3 -1.17 1.80 11.86
N ILE A 4 -1.82 2.67 11.09
CA ILE A 4 -2.59 2.22 9.93
C ILE A 4 -1.70 1.71 8.79
N ASP A 5 -0.51 2.28 8.61
CA ASP A 5 0.41 1.90 7.53
C ASP A 5 0.85 0.44 7.67
N ASP A 6 1.24 0.05 8.90
CA ASP A 6 1.57 -1.33 9.26
C ASP A 6 0.39 -2.28 8.98
N GLU A 7 -0.84 -1.86 9.29
CA GLU A 7 -2.03 -2.69 9.10
C GLU A 7 -2.39 -2.85 7.62
N ILE A 8 -2.19 -1.79 6.81
CA ILE A 8 -2.37 -1.87 5.35
C ILE A 8 -1.30 -2.80 4.75
N ILE A 9 -0.03 -2.64 5.10
CA ILE A 9 1.07 -3.48 4.60
C ILE A 9 0.85 -4.95 5.01
N LYS A 10 0.53 -5.22 6.27
CA LYS A 10 0.20 -6.59 6.73
C LYS A 10 -0.99 -7.17 5.99
N ALA A 11 -2.01 -6.38 5.71
CA ALA A 11 -3.18 -6.84 4.97
C ALA A 11 -2.87 -7.12 3.48
N LEU A 12 -1.91 -6.42 2.89
CA LEU A 12 -1.42 -6.66 1.52
C LEU A 12 -0.62 -7.96 1.41
N ILE A 13 0.32 -8.17 2.31
CA ILE A 13 1.26 -9.31 2.24
C ILE A 13 0.73 -10.57 2.94
N ARG A 14 -0.17 -10.40 3.93
CA ARG A 14 -0.75 -11.46 4.77
C ARG A 14 0.30 -12.49 5.19
N PRO A 15 1.31 -12.09 5.97
CA PRO A 15 2.49 -12.92 6.18
C PRO A 15 2.08 -14.24 6.84
N ASP A 16 2.66 -15.34 6.37
CA ASP A 16 2.45 -16.64 6.99
C ASP A 16 3.29 -16.82 8.26
N ASN A 17 3.31 -18.04 8.81
CA ASN A 17 4.07 -18.35 10.03
C ASN A 17 5.60 -18.19 9.86
N TYR A 18 6.10 -18.17 8.63
CA TYR A 18 7.51 -17.98 8.29
C TYR A 18 7.84 -16.54 7.91
N ARG A 19 6.84 -15.64 7.95
CA ARG A 19 6.91 -14.23 7.50
C ARG A 19 7.03 -14.08 5.98
N ASP A 20 6.71 -15.14 5.23
CA ASP A 20 6.62 -15.09 3.78
C ASP A 20 5.26 -14.55 3.34
N ILE A 21 5.14 -14.09 2.09
CA ILE A 21 3.87 -13.62 1.53
C ILE A 21 2.84 -14.76 1.54
N GLY A 22 1.75 -14.57 2.27
CA GLY A 22 0.68 -15.56 2.40
C GLY A 22 0.11 -15.99 1.06
N LYS A 23 -0.41 -17.22 1.03
CA LYS A 23 -0.96 -17.82 -0.20
C LYS A 23 -2.05 -16.95 -0.83
N ASP A 24 -2.92 -16.39 0.01
CA ASP A 24 -4.08 -15.59 -0.40
C ASP A 24 -3.84 -14.08 -0.22
N ALA A 25 -2.58 -13.64 -0.30
CA ALA A 25 -2.19 -12.25 -0.15
C ALA A 25 -2.68 -11.41 -1.35
N PRO A 26 -3.40 -10.28 -1.12
CA PRO A 26 -3.87 -9.38 -2.17
C PRO A 26 -2.77 -8.91 -3.13
N ILE A 27 -1.55 -8.71 -2.60
CA ILE A 27 -0.39 -8.25 -3.37
C ILE A 27 -0.05 -9.13 -4.58
N LYS A 28 -0.33 -10.44 -4.51
CA LYS A 28 -0.15 -11.39 -5.63
C LYS A 28 -1.15 -11.12 -6.76
N GLY A 29 -2.40 -10.81 -6.43
CA GLY A 29 -3.43 -10.44 -7.39
C GLY A 29 -3.15 -9.09 -8.06
N LEU A 30 -2.55 -8.17 -7.31
CA LEU A 30 -2.19 -6.83 -7.77
C LEU A 30 -1.16 -6.85 -8.91
N ILE A 31 -0.15 -7.73 -8.83
CA ILE A 31 0.87 -7.82 -9.88
C ILE A 31 0.58 -8.89 -10.95
N ARG A 32 -0.36 -9.80 -10.69
CA ARG A 32 -0.77 -10.95 -11.54
C ARG A 32 0.37 -11.90 -11.96
N LEU A 33 1.55 -11.79 -11.35
CA LEU A 33 2.73 -12.62 -11.63
C LEU A 33 3.24 -13.28 -10.34
N LYS A 34 4.24 -14.16 -10.48
CA LYS A 34 4.90 -14.82 -9.36
C LYS A 34 5.89 -13.88 -8.66
N ILE A 35 5.54 -13.47 -7.44
CA ILE A 35 6.47 -12.79 -6.52
C ILE A 35 7.46 -13.83 -6.00
N ILE A 36 8.75 -13.51 -6.05
CA ILE A 36 9.80 -14.36 -5.49
C ILE A 36 10.45 -13.74 -4.26
N ASP A 37 10.35 -12.42 -4.09
CA ASP A 37 10.88 -11.71 -2.93
C ASP A 37 10.19 -10.35 -2.75
N TYR A 38 10.21 -9.82 -1.53
CA TYR A 38 9.74 -8.47 -1.20
C TYR A 38 10.53 -7.87 -0.05
N ASP A 39 10.65 -6.55 -0.05
CA ASP A 39 11.31 -5.82 1.03
C ASP A 39 10.54 -4.53 1.34
N THR A 40 10.35 -4.27 2.63
CA THR A 40 9.67 -3.09 3.18
C THR A 40 10.73 -2.18 3.77
N GLU A 41 10.63 -0.87 3.60
CA GLU A 41 11.65 0.11 4.03
C GLU A 41 12.89 0.20 3.12
N VAL A 42 12.77 -0.19 1.84
CA VAL A 42 13.90 -0.15 0.88
C VAL A 42 14.23 1.26 0.41
N ASP A 43 15.48 1.69 0.58
CA ASP A 43 16.03 2.84 -0.14
C ASP A 43 16.56 2.40 -1.52
N VAL A 44 15.85 2.76 -2.59
CA VAL A 44 16.16 2.26 -3.94
C VAL A 44 17.27 3.11 -4.58
N GLY A 45 18.50 2.93 -4.09
CA GLY A 45 19.76 3.36 -4.72
C GLY A 45 19.96 4.86 -5.01
N ARG A 46 18.98 5.73 -4.74
CA ARG A 46 18.97 7.16 -5.11
C ARG A 46 18.13 8.05 -4.15
N ASN A 47 18.25 7.84 -2.84
CA ASN A 47 17.66 8.68 -1.76
C ASN A 47 16.12 8.68 -1.68
N ARG A 48 15.46 7.52 -1.68
CA ARG A 48 14.07 7.40 -1.18
C ARG A 48 13.72 5.97 -0.83
N THR A 49 13.00 5.89 0.26
CA THR A 49 12.26 4.73 0.73
C THR A 49 11.00 4.46 -0.10
N ALA A 50 10.91 3.25 -0.66
CA ALA A 50 9.65 2.67 -1.14
C ALA A 50 8.94 1.97 0.03
N ASP A 51 7.60 1.98 0.03
CA ASP A 51 6.85 1.28 1.08
C ASP A 51 7.00 -0.24 0.93
N ILE A 52 6.88 -0.74 -0.31
CA ILE A 52 7.18 -2.13 -0.65
C ILE A 52 7.90 -2.19 -2.00
N LEU A 53 9.05 -2.86 -2.04
CA LEU A 53 9.71 -3.26 -3.27
C LEU A 53 9.48 -4.76 -3.51
N LEU A 54 8.87 -5.09 -4.64
CA LEU A 54 8.62 -6.46 -5.06
C LEU A 54 9.62 -6.90 -6.10
N THR A 55 10.11 -8.13 -5.95
CA THR A 55 10.87 -8.82 -6.98
C THR A 55 9.99 -9.90 -7.60
N ILE A 56 9.86 -9.84 -8.91
CA ILE A 56 8.96 -10.69 -9.69
C ILE A 56 9.78 -11.43 -10.74
N GLN A 57 9.50 -12.72 -10.90
CA GLN A 57 10.07 -13.52 -11.97
C GLN A 57 9.04 -13.70 -13.09
N ARG A 58 9.48 -13.48 -14.33
CA ARG A 58 8.74 -13.81 -15.55
C ARG A 58 9.69 -14.57 -16.47
N GLU A 59 9.49 -15.88 -16.59
CA GLU A 59 10.37 -16.75 -17.39
C GLU A 59 11.84 -16.60 -16.95
N SER A 60 12.75 -16.26 -17.87
CA SER A 60 14.18 -15.99 -17.62
C SER A 60 14.49 -14.54 -17.22
N LYS A 61 13.47 -13.72 -16.96
CA LYS A 61 13.63 -12.30 -16.62
C LYS A 61 13.20 -12.00 -15.19
N GLN A 62 13.89 -11.05 -14.58
CA GLN A 62 13.57 -10.53 -13.26
C GLN A 62 13.19 -9.06 -13.40
N ARG A 63 12.18 -8.64 -12.64
CA ARG A 63 11.78 -7.24 -12.57
C ARG A 63 11.47 -6.84 -11.15
N LYS A 64 11.65 -5.55 -10.89
CA LYS A 64 11.31 -4.93 -9.61
C LYS A 64 10.10 -4.04 -9.78
N VAL A 65 9.12 -4.12 -8.89
CA VAL A 65 7.90 -3.30 -8.88
C VAL A 65 7.79 -2.60 -7.54
N VAL A 66 7.51 -1.30 -7.56
CA VAL A 66 7.30 -0.51 -6.35
C VAL A 66 5.81 -0.40 -6.06
N ILE A 67 5.44 -0.58 -4.79
CA ILE A 67 4.12 -0.25 -4.29
C ILE A 67 4.26 0.92 -3.32
N GLU A 68 3.50 1.97 -3.57
CA GLU A 68 3.38 3.13 -2.69
C GLU A 68 2.01 3.11 -2.02
N VAL A 69 2.00 3.16 -0.70
CA VAL A 69 0.80 3.07 0.13
C VAL A 69 0.57 4.43 0.79
N GLU A 70 -0.56 5.03 0.48
CA GLU A 70 -0.95 6.33 1.03
C GLU A 70 -2.05 6.17 2.06
N ASN A 71 -1.96 6.91 3.17
CA ASN A 71 -2.99 6.94 4.20
C ASN A 71 -3.83 8.23 4.15
N ASP A 72 -4.87 8.27 4.96
CA ASP A 72 -5.84 9.37 5.04
C ASP A 72 -5.38 10.53 5.96
N ARG A 73 -4.14 10.51 6.48
CA ARG A 73 -3.63 11.57 7.36
C ARG A 73 -3.11 12.77 6.60
N LYS A 74 -2.44 12.54 5.46
CA LYS A 74 -1.84 13.60 4.64
C LYS A 74 -1.84 13.20 3.16
N PHE A 75 -3.02 13.17 2.57
CA PHE A 75 -3.16 12.81 1.16
C PHE A 75 -2.86 14.02 0.24
N ASP A 76 -1.71 14.00 -0.44
CA ASP A 76 -1.32 15.00 -1.44
C ASP A 76 -0.88 14.33 -2.74
N VAL A 77 -1.81 14.24 -3.70
CA VAL A 77 -1.57 13.67 -5.04
C VAL A 77 -0.38 14.30 -5.75
N GLY A 78 -0.18 15.61 -5.59
CA GLY A 78 0.91 16.32 -6.24
C GLY A 78 2.27 15.95 -5.65
N GLU A 79 2.36 15.79 -4.33
CA GLU A 79 3.55 15.28 -3.63
C GLU A 79 3.87 13.85 -4.07
N ILE A 80 2.87 12.97 -4.06
CA ILE A 80 3.00 11.56 -4.44
C ILE A 80 3.48 11.43 -5.90
N LEU A 81 2.82 12.12 -6.84
CA LEU A 81 3.22 12.10 -8.25
C LEU A 81 4.63 12.66 -8.47
N ARG A 82 5.04 13.69 -7.72
CA ARG A 82 6.42 14.21 -7.77
C ARG A 82 7.41 13.16 -7.27
N LYS A 83 7.08 12.48 -6.16
CA LYS A 83 7.84 11.34 -5.59
C LYS A 83 8.06 10.28 -6.69
N ILE A 84 6.97 9.80 -7.30
CA ILE A 84 6.98 8.74 -8.33
C ILE A 84 7.74 9.17 -9.59
N LYS A 85 7.47 10.36 -10.13
CA LYS A 85 8.10 10.83 -11.38
C LYS A 85 9.62 11.01 -11.26
N ARG A 86 10.12 11.44 -10.09
CA ARG A 86 11.57 11.53 -9.83
C ARG A 86 12.25 10.16 -9.89
N GLN A 87 11.50 9.07 -9.77
CA GLN A 87 12.00 7.72 -9.59
C GLN A 87 11.32 6.72 -10.50
N ARG A 88 11.17 7.11 -11.76
CA ARG A 88 10.63 6.27 -12.82
C ARG A 88 11.64 5.20 -13.26
N HIS A 89 12.23 4.49 -12.30
CA HIS A 89 13.16 3.37 -12.49
C HIS A 89 12.44 2.02 -12.41
N TYR A 90 11.25 2.00 -11.81
CA TYR A 90 10.45 0.80 -11.63
C TYR A 90 9.00 1.10 -11.99
N PRO A 91 8.25 0.09 -12.50
CA PRO A 91 6.81 0.16 -12.51
C PRO A 91 6.33 0.41 -11.09
N THR A 92 5.42 1.37 -10.93
CA THR A 92 4.89 1.76 -9.63
C THR A 92 3.39 1.55 -9.63
N ILE A 93 2.87 0.98 -8.54
CA ILE A 93 1.43 0.87 -8.27
C ILE A 93 1.15 1.68 -7.01
N VAL A 94 0.10 2.48 -7.03
CA VAL A 94 -0.26 3.33 -5.88
C VAL A 94 -1.52 2.78 -5.24
N ILE A 95 -1.50 2.67 -3.92
CA ILE A 95 -2.64 2.25 -3.12
C ILE A 95 -3.11 3.44 -2.29
N ILE A 96 -4.34 3.90 -2.54
CA ILE A 96 -4.90 5.09 -1.89
C ILE A 96 -6.17 4.76 -1.10
N PRO A 97 -6.56 5.57 -0.11
CA PRO A 97 -7.84 5.42 0.57
C PRO A 97 -9.00 5.55 -0.44
N LYS A 98 -10.03 4.69 -0.35
CA LYS A 98 -11.16 4.71 -1.29
C LYS A 98 -11.89 6.07 -1.32
N GLU A 99 -11.95 6.78 -0.20
CA GLU A 99 -12.52 8.12 -0.12
C GLU A 99 -11.87 9.13 -1.09
N TYR A 100 -10.65 8.87 -1.55
CA TYR A 100 -9.93 9.68 -2.53
C TYR A 100 -9.97 9.11 -3.96
N GLU A 101 -10.93 8.23 -4.29
CA GLU A 101 -11.08 7.66 -5.65
C GLU A 101 -11.20 8.73 -6.74
N SER A 102 -11.79 9.89 -6.42
CA SER A 102 -11.90 11.03 -7.33
C SER A 102 -10.53 11.57 -7.79
N HIS A 103 -9.44 11.20 -7.13
CA HIS A 103 -8.08 11.56 -7.51
C HIS A 103 -7.35 10.50 -8.33
N ALA A 104 -7.90 9.29 -8.45
CA ALA A 104 -7.26 8.17 -9.15
C ALA A 104 -6.90 8.50 -10.61
N TYR A 105 -7.77 9.26 -11.30
CA TYR A 105 -7.54 9.66 -12.69
C TYR A 105 -6.20 10.39 -12.92
N ARG A 106 -5.67 11.08 -11.90
CA ARG A 106 -4.40 11.82 -12.00
C ARG A 106 -3.20 10.88 -12.10
N PHE A 107 -3.25 9.77 -11.36
CA PHE A 107 -2.26 8.70 -11.44
C PHE A 107 -2.41 7.93 -12.75
N GLN A 108 -3.64 7.57 -13.10
CA GLN A 108 -3.95 6.80 -14.31
C GLN A 108 -3.55 7.53 -15.59
N LYS A 109 -3.78 8.85 -15.68
CA LYS A 109 -3.30 9.69 -16.79
C LYS A 109 -1.78 9.68 -16.93
N SER A 110 -1.05 9.38 -15.85
CA SER A 110 0.41 9.23 -15.85
C SER A 110 0.86 7.78 -16.08
N GLY A 111 -0.06 6.87 -16.44
CA GLY A 111 0.23 5.45 -16.65
C GLY A 111 0.43 4.64 -15.36
N ILE A 112 -0.01 5.17 -14.21
CA ILE A 112 0.18 4.55 -12.89
C ILE A 112 -1.13 3.88 -12.48
N PRO A 113 -1.15 2.55 -12.27
CA PRO A 113 -2.31 1.85 -11.73
C PRO A 113 -2.58 2.24 -10.28
N VAL A 114 -3.86 2.23 -9.94
CA VAL A 114 -4.38 2.59 -8.63
C VAL A 114 -5.17 1.42 -8.05
N TRP A 115 -4.88 1.12 -6.80
CA TRP A 115 -5.70 0.26 -5.96
C TRP A 115 -6.26 1.09 -4.81
N TYR A 116 -7.40 0.67 -4.30
CA TYR A 116 -8.04 1.29 -3.16
C TYR A 116 -7.90 0.41 -1.94
N TRP A 117 -7.75 1.05 -0.78
CA TRP A 117 -7.96 0.40 0.51
C TRP A 117 -9.16 1.03 1.24
N LYS A 118 -9.89 0.19 1.97
CA LYS A 118 -10.90 0.58 2.96
C LYS A 118 -10.53 -0.09 4.26
N ALA A 119 -10.80 0.55 5.40
CA ALA A 119 -10.55 -0.09 6.68
C ALA A 119 -11.67 0.16 7.70
N THR A 120 -11.89 -0.82 8.57
CA THR A 120 -12.57 -0.61 9.85
C THR A 120 -11.52 -0.55 10.95
N CYS A 121 -11.16 0.66 11.34
CA CYS A 121 -10.19 0.96 12.40
C CYS A 121 -10.81 0.78 13.78
N LYS A 122 -10.08 0.14 14.70
CA LYS A 122 -10.50 -0.15 16.07
C LYS A 122 -9.70 0.68 17.07
N TRP A 123 -10.42 1.27 18.01
CA TRP A 123 -9.88 2.16 19.04
C TRP A 123 -10.34 1.69 20.42
N LEU A 124 -9.41 1.35 21.30
CA LEU A 124 -9.70 1.02 22.70
C LEU A 124 -9.83 2.30 23.52
N CYS A 125 -10.97 2.48 24.18
CA CYS A 125 -11.19 3.58 25.11
C CYS A 125 -10.63 3.27 26.50
N ARG A 126 -9.61 4.02 26.94
CA ARG A 126 -8.98 3.86 28.27
C ARG A 126 -9.88 4.21 29.45
N SER A 127 -11.06 4.77 29.19
CA SER A 127 -12.00 5.17 30.25
C SER A 127 -13.11 4.17 30.52
N CYS A 128 -13.45 3.31 29.55
CA CYS A 128 -14.51 2.33 29.71
C CYS A 128 -14.16 0.94 29.14
N ASP A 129 -12.92 0.76 28.66
CA ASP A 129 -12.36 -0.47 28.10
C ASP A 129 -13.15 -1.08 26.93
N LYS A 130 -14.03 -0.29 26.31
CA LYS A 130 -14.81 -0.69 25.14
C LYS A 130 -14.14 -0.22 23.85
N ILE A 131 -14.45 -0.92 22.75
CA ILE A 131 -13.98 -0.60 21.41
C ILE A 131 -14.90 0.44 20.75
N THR A 132 -14.28 1.40 20.10
CA THR A 132 -14.86 2.37 19.18
C THR A 132 -14.33 2.07 17.78
N THR A 133 -15.21 2.11 16.78
CA THR A 133 -14.85 1.77 15.39
C THR A 133 -15.00 2.97 14.47
N SER A 134 -14.14 3.07 13.46
CA SER A 134 -14.16 4.14 12.46
C SER A 134 -13.80 3.59 11.09
N THR A 135 -14.34 4.17 10.03
CA THR A 135 -13.92 3.88 8.64
C THR A 135 -12.65 4.62 8.22
N SER A 136 -12.23 5.61 9.02
CA SER A 136 -10.99 6.38 8.84
C SER A 136 -9.95 5.99 9.89
N SER A 137 -8.67 6.14 9.55
CA SER A 137 -7.53 5.97 10.44
C SER A 137 -7.28 7.15 11.38
N LEU A 138 -8.00 8.26 11.17
CA LEU A 138 -8.00 9.39 12.07
C LEU A 138 -8.66 9.00 13.41
N THR A 139 -8.11 9.52 14.49
CA THR A 139 -8.65 9.27 15.83
C THR A 139 -10.07 9.84 15.92
N PRO A 140 -11.08 9.02 16.30
CA PRO A 140 -12.44 9.51 16.46
C PRO A 140 -12.51 10.62 17.50
N ILE A 141 -13.40 11.58 17.28
CA ILE A 141 -13.56 12.74 18.16
C ILE A 141 -14.00 12.31 19.57
N ARG A 142 -14.79 11.23 19.68
CA ARG A 142 -15.31 10.69 20.94
C ARG A 142 -15.38 9.17 20.91
N CYS A 143 -15.35 8.56 22.09
CA CYS A 143 -15.71 7.15 22.25
C CYS A 143 -17.21 6.95 22.01
N ASP A 144 -17.57 5.97 21.19
CA ASP A 144 -18.97 5.60 20.91
C ASP A 144 -19.76 5.23 22.17
N ASN A 145 -19.07 4.68 23.17
CA ASN A 145 -19.69 4.10 24.36
C ASN A 145 -19.84 5.10 25.51
N CYS A 146 -18.75 5.74 25.95
CA CYS A 146 -18.77 6.66 27.10
C CYS A 146 -18.76 8.14 26.71
N LYS A 147 -18.71 8.45 25.40
CA LYS A 147 -18.72 9.82 24.84
C LYS A 147 -17.58 10.73 25.29
N LYS A 148 -16.58 10.23 26.03
CA LYS A 148 -15.34 10.95 26.35
C LYS A 148 -14.53 11.22 25.08
N GLY A 149 -13.72 12.29 25.12
CA GLY A 149 -12.96 12.79 23.97
C GLY A 149 -11.94 11.80 23.40
N GLY A 150 -11.54 12.01 22.16
CA GLY A 150 -10.62 11.15 21.41
C GLY A 150 -9.26 10.93 22.06
N ASN A 151 -8.83 11.81 22.95
CA ASN A 151 -7.61 11.65 23.74
C ASN A 151 -7.61 10.40 24.65
N CYS A 152 -8.78 9.84 24.96
CA CYS A 152 -8.88 8.57 25.68
C CYS A 152 -8.85 7.32 24.77
N LEU A 153 -8.80 7.50 23.45
CA LEU A 153 -8.79 6.42 22.47
C LEU A 153 -7.37 6.05 22.08
N ARG A 154 -7.09 4.75 22.06
CA ARG A 154 -5.82 4.18 21.58
C ARG A 154 -6.10 3.28 20.39
N PHE A 155 -5.41 3.48 19.28
CA PHE A 155 -5.49 2.58 18.12
C PHE A 155 -5.04 1.17 18.53
N VAL A 156 -5.82 0.16 18.15
CA VAL A 156 -5.52 -1.25 18.47
C VAL A 156 -5.50 -2.18 17.26
N GLY A 157 -5.88 -1.69 16.07
CA GLY A 157 -5.78 -2.44 14.82
C GLY A 157 -6.83 -2.01 13.80
N ALA A 158 -6.77 -2.60 12.61
CA ALA A 158 -7.75 -2.35 11.57
C ALA A 158 -8.07 -3.64 10.78
N ALA A 159 -9.31 -3.75 10.31
CA ALA A 159 -9.65 -4.72 9.26
C ALA A 159 -9.58 -3.99 7.92
N VAL A 160 -8.61 -4.34 7.07
CA VAL A 160 -8.35 -3.66 5.79
C VAL A 160 -8.75 -4.53 4.61
N GLU A 161 -9.43 -3.92 3.64
CA GLU A 161 -9.88 -4.53 2.40
C GLU A 161 -9.35 -3.75 1.20
N PHE A 162 -9.14 -4.44 0.08
CA PHE A 162 -8.60 -3.84 -1.15
C PHE A 162 -9.53 -4.01 -2.34
N GLU A 163 -9.52 -3.02 -3.24
CA GLU A 163 -10.32 -3.00 -4.47
C GLU A 163 -9.48 -2.42 -5.61
N GLU A 164 -9.41 -3.13 -6.75
CA GLU A 164 -8.73 -2.63 -7.95
C GLU A 164 -9.57 -1.56 -8.67
N ASP A 165 -8.96 -0.46 -9.13
CA ASP A 165 -9.68 0.47 -9.99
C ASP A 165 -9.93 -0.11 -11.39
N LYS A 166 -11.16 0.07 -11.89
CA LYS A 166 -11.60 -0.48 -13.17
C LYS A 166 -10.94 0.18 -14.38
N ASN A 167 -10.40 1.39 -14.22
CA ASN A 167 -9.77 2.18 -15.28
C ASN A 167 -8.24 2.11 -15.20
N ASN A 168 -7.70 1.08 -14.55
CA ASN A 168 -6.26 0.94 -14.44
C ASN A 168 -5.60 0.77 -15.81
N PRO A 169 -4.56 1.57 -16.12
CA PRO A 169 -3.75 1.34 -17.30
C PRO A 169 -3.01 0.01 -17.15
N SER A 170 -2.72 -0.64 -18.27
CA SER A 170 -1.76 -1.74 -18.29
C SER A 170 -0.41 -1.25 -17.83
N ILE A 171 0.24 -2.01 -16.96
CA ILE A 171 1.62 -1.73 -16.55
C ILE A 171 2.54 -2.13 -17.71
N PRO A 172 3.37 -1.22 -18.25
CA PRO A 172 4.30 -1.53 -19.32
C PRO A 172 5.52 -2.24 -18.73
N PHE A 173 5.33 -3.46 -18.27
CA PHE A 173 6.37 -4.20 -17.56
C PHE A 173 7.62 -4.39 -18.41
N GLU A 174 7.44 -4.51 -19.73
CA GLU A 174 8.49 -4.68 -20.73
C GLU A 174 9.54 -3.55 -20.70
N GLU A 175 9.16 -2.33 -20.32
CA GLU A 175 10.07 -1.17 -20.19
C GLU A 175 11.07 -1.32 -19.02
N PHE A 176 10.84 -2.26 -18.11
CA PHE A 176 11.58 -2.38 -16.85
C PHE A 176 12.09 -3.80 -16.58
N GLU A 177 12.01 -4.70 -17.57
CA GLU A 177 12.55 -6.05 -17.45
C GLU A 177 14.08 -6.02 -17.47
N ILE A 178 14.72 -6.73 -16.53
CA ILE A 178 16.16 -6.96 -16.55
C ILE A 178 16.36 -8.41 -16.99
N ASP A 179 17.21 -8.61 -17.99
CA ASP A 179 17.64 -9.94 -18.38
C ASP A 179 18.61 -10.50 -17.32
N ILE A 180 18.27 -11.64 -16.73
CA ILE A 180 19.04 -12.25 -15.63
C ILE A 180 20.43 -12.68 -16.11
N GLU A 181 20.57 -13.08 -17.38
CA GLU A 181 21.83 -13.58 -17.93
C GLU A 181 22.80 -12.44 -18.25
N THR A 182 22.28 -11.28 -18.68
CA THR A 182 23.12 -10.14 -19.10
C THR A 182 23.20 -9.01 -18.07
N GLY A 183 22.31 -8.99 -17.08
CA GLY A 183 22.22 -7.95 -16.06
C GLY A 183 21.86 -6.56 -16.62
N LYS A 184 21.41 -6.49 -17.88
CA LYS A 184 21.10 -5.23 -18.58
C LYS A 184 19.59 -5.07 -18.78
N VAL A 185 19.13 -3.83 -18.66
CA VAL A 185 17.81 -3.38 -19.12
C VAL A 185 17.89 -3.23 -20.66
N PRO A 186 16.82 -3.53 -21.43
CA PRO A 186 16.76 -3.28 -22.87
C PRO A 186 17.15 -1.84 -23.29
#